data_AF-A0A0M8Y9F2-F1
#
_entry.id   AF-A0A0M8Y9F2-F1
#
_cell.length_a   1.000
_cell.length_b   1.000
_cell.length_c   1.000
_cell.angle_alpha   90.00
_cell.angle_beta   90.00
_cell.angle_gamma   90.00
#
_symmetry.space_group_name_H-M   'P 1'
#
loop_
_entity.id
_entity.type
_entity.pdbx_description
1 polymer ?
#
loop_
_entity_poly.entity_id
_entity_poly.type
_entity_poly.pdbx_seq_one_letter_code
_entity_poly.pdbx_strand_id
1 'polypeptide(L)'
;MGLFGAVDPSPDLLAKLANEDRASRKRVAREEVGLLAALNPGERVLVLGYDAHGSFGVAVVTSERIFQVKRGRTIKSADWDRLRGTRLLVRPDGRYLAAMDGPGLYPVTFGTAREANRFVGAIDLVLEQGVPGPRDIPALYPAFYEHVLRTLGKPASDYNVAQLGVRTADMIEVGGANAFFDQLDAVNARAAFQTRFSSVDDEPDALMRLADDMIDFLWAWAPNCHVALRKQVDRIFELFTMPESPLWRDGDVITPWGVED
;
A
#
# COMPACT_ATOMS: atom_id res chain seq x y z
N MET A 1 -18.88 -30.42 -21.75
CA MET A 1 -17.67 -30.42 -20.90
C MET A 1 -16.61 -29.60 -21.62
N GLY A 2 -15.89 -28.64 -21.04
CA GLY A 2 -15.63 -28.39 -19.62
C GLY A 2 -15.75 -26.92 -19.20
N LEU A 3 -15.73 -26.78 -17.88
CA LEU A 3 -15.90 -25.60 -17.06
C LEU A 3 -14.74 -24.61 -17.25
N PHE A 4 -15.04 -23.38 -17.64
CA PHE A 4 -14.21 -22.21 -17.30
C PHE A 4 -15.02 -21.40 -16.30
N GLY A 5 -14.94 -21.79 -15.03
CA GLY A 5 -15.31 -20.89 -13.94
C GLY A 5 -14.38 -19.68 -14.03
N ALA A 6 -14.97 -18.48 -14.01
CA ALA A 6 -14.21 -17.27 -13.72
C ALA A 6 -13.48 -17.54 -12.40
N VAL A 7 -12.15 -17.57 -12.44
CA VAL A 7 -11.36 -17.50 -11.22
C VAL A 7 -11.65 -16.10 -10.71
N ASP A 8 -12.23 -15.99 -9.52
CA ASP A 8 -12.38 -14.68 -8.89
C ASP A 8 -10.97 -14.14 -8.62
N PRO A 9 -10.67 -12.90 -9.02
CA PRO A 9 -9.32 -12.37 -8.87
C PRO A 9 -8.96 -12.29 -7.40
N SER A 10 -7.69 -12.53 -7.08
CA SER A 10 -7.24 -12.47 -5.69
C SER A 10 -7.62 -11.11 -5.08
N PRO A 11 -8.02 -11.06 -3.80
CA PRO A 11 -8.42 -9.81 -3.16
C PRO A 11 -7.36 -8.70 -3.31
N ASP A 12 -6.08 -9.07 -3.31
CA ASP A 12 -4.94 -8.17 -3.57
C ASP A 12 -4.91 -7.60 -5.00
N LEU A 13 -5.16 -8.44 -6.00
CA LEU A 13 -5.23 -8.01 -7.40
C LEU A 13 -6.45 -7.13 -7.63
N LEU A 14 -7.59 -7.48 -7.04
CA LEU A 14 -8.82 -6.69 -7.04
C LEU A 14 -8.60 -5.32 -6.42
N ALA A 15 -7.95 -5.24 -5.25
CA ALA A 15 -7.63 -3.98 -4.59
C ALA A 15 -6.76 -3.06 -5.47
N LYS A 16 -5.78 -3.62 -6.18
CA LYS A 16 -4.90 -2.85 -7.08
C LYS A 16 -5.61 -2.37 -8.35
N LEU A 17 -6.60 -3.12 -8.82
CA LEU A 17 -7.44 -2.82 -10.00
C LEU A 17 -8.62 -1.90 -9.70
N ALA A 18 -8.92 -1.66 -8.43
CA ALA A 18 -10.19 -1.08 -8.07
C ALA A 18 -10.35 0.37 -8.58
N ASN A 19 -9.25 1.14 -8.68
CA ASN A 19 -9.24 2.51 -9.20
C ASN A 19 -9.19 2.58 -10.75
N GLU A 20 -9.23 1.45 -11.44
CA GLU A 20 -9.11 1.41 -12.91
C GLU A 20 -10.49 1.53 -13.58
N ASP A 21 -10.52 2.15 -14.76
CA ASP A 21 -11.75 2.25 -15.54
C ASP A 21 -12.30 0.87 -15.93
N ARG A 22 -13.59 0.81 -16.30
CA ARG A 22 -14.28 -0.45 -16.61
C ARG A 22 -13.60 -1.24 -17.74
N ALA A 23 -13.03 -0.57 -18.73
CA ALA A 23 -12.34 -1.23 -19.84
C ALA A 23 -11.01 -1.83 -19.38
N SER A 24 -10.26 -1.12 -18.53
CA SER A 24 -9.01 -1.61 -17.92
C SER A 24 -9.26 -2.83 -17.03
N ARG A 25 -10.28 -2.80 -16.16
CA ARG A 25 -10.70 -3.96 -15.35
C ARG A 25 -11.06 -5.18 -16.20
N LYS A 26 -11.83 -4.98 -17.26
CA LYS A 26 -12.21 -6.07 -18.19
C LYS A 26 -11.00 -6.68 -18.90
N ARG A 27 -9.97 -5.89 -19.18
CA ARG A 27 -8.74 -6.38 -19.81
C ARG A 27 -7.89 -7.18 -18.84
N VAL A 28 -7.77 -6.75 -17.58
CA VAL A 28 -7.02 -7.54 -16.59
C VAL A 28 -7.72 -8.86 -16.30
N ALA A 29 -9.05 -8.87 -16.13
CA ALA A 29 -9.80 -10.12 -15.97
C ALA A 29 -9.61 -11.11 -17.13
N ARG A 30 -9.37 -10.62 -18.36
CA ARG A 30 -9.07 -11.48 -19.52
C ARG A 30 -7.67 -12.09 -19.48
N GLU A 31 -6.74 -11.43 -18.81
CA GLU A 31 -5.33 -11.83 -18.74
C GLU A 31 -4.98 -12.47 -17.39
N GLU A 32 -5.92 -12.54 -16.46
CA GLU A 32 -5.73 -12.95 -15.06
C GLU A 32 -5.06 -14.31 -14.91
N VAL A 33 -5.54 -15.32 -15.63
CA VAL A 33 -4.94 -16.66 -15.61
C VAL A 33 -3.47 -16.61 -16.03
N GLY A 34 -3.16 -15.80 -17.05
CA GLY A 34 -1.78 -15.60 -17.51
C GLY A 34 -0.94 -14.77 -16.54
N LEU A 35 -1.54 -13.80 -15.85
CA LEU A 35 -0.89 -13.01 -14.81
C LEU A 35 -0.50 -13.89 -13.63
N LEU A 36 -1.45 -14.66 -13.09
CA LEU A 36 -1.21 -15.53 -11.93
C LEU A 36 -0.22 -16.65 -12.28
N ALA A 37 -0.30 -17.23 -13.47
CA ALA A 37 0.64 -18.25 -13.92
C ALA A 37 2.06 -17.71 -14.17
N ALA A 38 2.21 -16.40 -14.37
CA ALA A 38 3.50 -15.76 -14.60
C ALA A 38 4.22 -15.35 -13.29
N LEU A 39 3.53 -15.32 -12.16
CA LEU A 39 4.12 -14.95 -10.87
C LEU A 39 4.90 -16.14 -10.28
N ASN A 40 6.12 -15.89 -9.84
CA ASN A 40 6.87 -16.84 -9.06
C ASN A 40 6.28 -16.96 -7.63
N PRO A 41 6.50 -18.07 -6.92
CA PRO A 41 6.11 -18.18 -5.52
C PRO A 41 6.72 -17.04 -4.68
N GLY A 42 5.86 -16.28 -3.98
CA GLY A 42 6.26 -15.13 -3.16
C GLY A 42 6.47 -13.81 -3.90
N GLU A 43 6.37 -13.79 -5.24
CA GLU A 43 6.47 -12.56 -6.05
C GLU A 43 5.22 -11.70 -5.85
N ARG A 44 5.41 -10.48 -5.31
CA ARG A 44 4.30 -9.56 -5.00
C ARG A 44 4.07 -8.60 -6.16
N VAL A 45 2.81 -8.42 -6.58
CA VAL A 45 2.46 -7.41 -7.58
C VAL A 45 2.51 -6.02 -6.93
N LEU A 46 3.26 -5.08 -7.49
CA LEU A 46 3.36 -3.71 -6.99
C LEU A 46 2.37 -2.80 -7.73
N VAL A 47 2.40 -2.79 -9.06
CA VAL A 47 1.48 -2.02 -9.89
C VAL A 47 1.20 -2.74 -11.22
N LEU A 48 0.03 -2.47 -11.79
CA LEU A 48 -0.37 -2.90 -13.12
C LEU A 48 -0.47 -1.69 -14.04
N GLY A 49 -0.01 -1.85 -15.29
CA GLY A 49 -0.19 -0.88 -16.35
C GLY A 49 -0.91 -1.51 -17.53
N TYR A 50 -1.88 -0.81 -18.09
CA TYR A 50 -2.61 -1.27 -19.28
C TYR A 50 -2.12 -0.50 -20.51
N ASP A 51 -1.80 -1.21 -21.58
CA ASP A 51 -1.44 -0.57 -22.84
C ASP A 51 -2.66 -0.17 -23.65
N ALA A 52 -2.99 1.12 -23.62
CA ALA A 52 -4.01 1.77 -24.42
C ALA A 52 -3.91 1.46 -25.92
N HIS A 53 -2.69 1.17 -26.41
CA HIS A 53 -2.40 0.89 -27.81
C HIS A 53 -2.60 -0.59 -28.21
N GLY A 54 -2.74 -1.50 -27.24
CA GLY A 54 -2.97 -2.94 -27.47
C GLY A 54 -1.76 -3.72 -28.00
N SER A 55 -0.56 -3.13 -27.92
CA SER A 55 0.71 -3.77 -28.25
C SER A 55 0.95 -4.96 -27.32
N PHE A 56 0.57 -4.82 -26.05
CA PHE A 56 0.42 -5.89 -25.06
C PHE A 56 -0.88 -5.73 -24.27
N GLY A 57 -1.25 -6.76 -23.50
CA GLY A 57 -2.48 -6.73 -22.69
C GLY A 57 -2.26 -5.92 -21.42
N VAL A 58 -1.32 -6.37 -20.58
CA VAL A 58 -1.03 -5.81 -19.26
C VAL A 58 0.48 -5.83 -19.03
N ALA A 59 1.05 -4.75 -18.49
CA ALA A 59 2.37 -4.72 -17.89
C ALA A 59 2.23 -4.84 -16.37
N VAL A 60 3.14 -5.57 -15.74
CA VAL A 60 3.12 -5.91 -14.33
C VAL A 60 4.46 -5.56 -13.74
N VAL A 61 4.47 -4.69 -12.73
CA VAL A 61 5.62 -4.39 -11.88
C VAL A 61 5.46 -5.23 -10.63
N THR A 62 6.49 -5.99 -10.27
CA THR A 62 6.46 -6.89 -9.10
C THR A 62 7.62 -6.64 -8.13
N SER A 63 7.70 -7.43 -7.07
CA SER A 63 8.86 -7.44 -6.20
C SER A 63 10.13 -7.96 -6.89
N GLU A 64 10.06 -8.73 -7.98
CA GLU A 64 11.26 -9.35 -8.56
C GLU A 64 11.65 -8.74 -9.90
N ARG A 65 10.65 -8.28 -10.66
CA ARG A 65 10.81 -7.90 -12.07
C ARG A 65 9.63 -7.12 -12.60
N ILE A 66 9.78 -6.64 -13.83
CA ILE A 66 8.66 -6.23 -14.67
C ILE A 66 8.43 -7.25 -15.77
N PHE A 67 7.16 -7.52 -16.09
CA PHE A 67 6.81 -8.36 -17.23
C PHE A 67 5.53 -7.89 -17.93
N GLN A 68 5.34 -8.36 -19.16
CA GLN A 68 4.22 -7.99 -20.02
C GLN A 68 3.47 -9.25 -20.43
N VAL A 69 2.15 -9.22 -20.29
CA VAL A 69 1.24 -10.33 -20.60
C VAL A 69 0.36 -9.95 -21.79
N LYS A 70 0.14 -10.91 -22.69
CA LYS A 70 -0.81 -10.78 -23.80
C LYS A 70 -1.42 -12.15 -24.10
N ARG A 71 -2.75 -12.23 -24.16
CA ARG A 71 -3.48 -13.48 -24.46
C ARG A 71 -3.09 -14.64 -23.52
N GLY A 72 -2.98 -14.34 -22.23
CA GLY A 72 -2.67 -15.29 -21.17
C GLY A 72 -1.22 -15.75 -21.11
N ARG A 73 -0.29 -15.07 -21.79
CA ARG A 73 1.13 -15.46 -21.83
C ARG A 73 2.04 -14.27 -21.57
N THR A 74 3.09 -14.50 -20.79
CA THR A 74 4.21 -13.56 -20.68
C THR A 74 4.92 -13.45 -22.01
N ILE A 75 4.92 -12.25 -22.60
CA ILE A 75 5.58 -11.99 -23.87
C ILE A 75 6.97 -11.39 -23.69
N LYS A 76 7.20 -10.67 -22.59
CA LYS A 76 8.46 -10.00 -22.24
C LYS A 76 8.60 -9.93 -20.73
N SER A 77 9.83 -9.97 -20.24
CA SER A 77 10.17 -9.81 -18.83
C SER A 77 11.58 -9.25 -18.72
N ALA A 78 11.80 -8.40 -17.72
CA ALA A 78 13.11 -7.89 -17.35
C ALA A 78 13.20 -7.79 -15.82
N ASP A 79 14.26 -8.36 -15.28
CA ASP A 79 14.63 -8.25 -13.87
C ASP A 79 15.13 -6.83 -13.56
N TRP A 80 15.06 -6.43 -12.29
CA TRP A 80 15.36 -5.05 -11.89
C TRP A 80 16.79 -4.61 -12.19
N ASP A 81 17.76 -5.53 -12.11
CA ASP A 81 19.19 -5.29 -12.42
C ASP A 81 19.44 -4.95 -13.90
N ARG A 82 18.47 -5.23 -14.78
CA ARG A 82 18.55 -4.95 -16.22
C ARG A 82 17.93 -3.61 -16.61
N LEU A 83 17.24 -2.94 -15.69
CA LEU A 83 16.61 -1.65 -15.91
C LEU A 83 17.47 -0.52 -15.33
N ARG A 84 17.55 0.60 -16.05
CA ARG A 84 18.35 1.78 -15.65
C ARG A 84 17.51 2.99 -15.27
N GLY A 85 16.21 2.96 -15.57
CA GLY A 85 15.29 4.05 -15.32
C GLY A 85 14.07 3.98 -16.20
N THR A 86 13.20 4.97 -16.06
CA THR A 86 12.05 5.16 -16.94
C THR A 86 12.02 6.56 -17.51
N ARG A 87 11.28 6.73 -18.61
CA ARG A 87 10.98 8.03 -19.20
C ARG A 87 9.50 8.10 -19.50
N LEU A 88 8.89 9.19 -19.08
CA LEU A 88 7.51 9.50 -19.40
C LEU A 88 7.46 10.55 -20.52
N LEU A 89 6.82 10.21 -21.63
CA LEU A 89 6.66 11.10 -22.79
C LEU A 89 5.19 11.37 -23.03
N VAL A 90 4.83 12.61 -23.36
CA VAL A 90 3.49 12.96 -23.83
C VAL A 90 3.47 12.87 -25.36
N ARG A 91 2.54 12.08 -25.90
CA ARG A 91 2.35 11.90 -27.33
C ARG A 91 1.47 13.03 -27.90
N PRO A 92 1.56 13.32 -29.22
CA PRO A 92 0.70 14.31 -29.88
C PRO A 92 -0.81 14.01 -29.79
N ASP A 93 -1.19 12.75 -29.58
CA ASP A 93 -2.58 12.32 -29.38
C ASP A 93 -3.07 12.49 -27.93
N GLY A 94 -2.28 13.18 -27.07
CA GLY A 94 -2.61 13.44 -25.67
C GLY A 94 -2.39 12.23 -24.74
N ARG A 95 -1.92 11.10 -25.26
CA ARG A 95 -1.60 9.91 -24.47
C ARG A 95 -0.20 9.99 -23.87
N TYR A 96 0.04 9.14 -22.88
CA TYR A 96 1.29 9.11 -22.14
C TYR A 96 2.03 7.81 -22.45
N LEU A 97 3.33 7.89 -22.74
CA LEU A 97 4.16 6.75 -23.08
C LEU A 97 5.23 6.58 -22.01
N ALA A 98 5.16 5.49 -21.25
CA ALA A 98 6.21 5.07 -20.33
C ALA A 98 7.20 4.18 -21.08
N ALA A 99 8.39 4.70 -21.36
CA ALA A 99 9.51 3.93 -21.86
C ALA A 99 10.39 3.48 -20.69
N MET A 100 10.86 2.24 -20.74
CA MET A 100 11.79 1.68 -19.75
C MET A 100 13.16 1.58 -20.39
N ASP A 101 14.18 2.13 -19.72
CA ASP A 101 15.56 2.08 -20.19
C ASP A 101 16.19 0.74 -19.81
N GLY A 102 15.89 -0.27 -20.64
CA GLY A 102 16.43 -1.62 -20.49
C GLY A 102 15.95 -2.56 -21.60
N PRO A 103 16.50 -3.77 -21.67
CA PRO A 103 16.29 -4.65 -22.81
C PRO A 103 14.89 -5.27 -22.80
N GLY A 104 14.24 -5.22 -23.97
CA GLY A 104 13.21 -6.17 -24.36
C GLY A 104 11.77 -5.82 -23.98
N LEU A 105 11.52 -4.80 -23.16
CA LEU A 105 10.15 -4.37 -22.83
C LEU A 105 9.58 -3.43 -23.89
N TYR A 106 8.29 -3.58 -24.20
CA TYR A 106 7.59 -2.60 -25.01
C TYR A 106 7.22 -1.37 -24.18
N PRO A 107 7.29 -0.14 -24.71
CA PRO A 107 6.76 1.03 -24.02
C PRO A 107 5.27 0.88 -23.69
N VAL A 108 4.84 1.32 -22.51
CA VAL A 108 3.44 1.26 -22.08
C VAL A 108 2.74 2.56 -22.43
N THR A 109 1.61 2.49 -23.16
CA THR A 109 0.82 3.69 -23.46
C THR A 109 -0.37 3.79 -22.51
N PHE A 110 -0.54 4.92 -21.84
CA PHE A 110 -1.64 5.21 -20.93
C PHE A 110 -2.58 6.26 -21.50
N GLY A 111 -3.85 6.17 -21.11
CA GLY A 111 -4.87 7.16 -21.47
C GLY A 111 -4.75 8.43 -20.65
N THR A 112 -4.22 8.34 -19.43
CA THR A 112 -4.16 9.46 -18.49
C THR A 112 -2.76 9.66 -17.91
N ALA A 113 -2.46 10.91 -17.51
CA ALA A 113 -1.21 11.24 -16.81
C ALA A 113 -1.08 10.48 -15.49
N ARG A 114 -2.21 10.30 -14.78
CA ARG A 114 -2.25 9.66 -13.47
C ARG A 114 -1.78 8.21 -13.55
N GLU A 115 -2.36 7.42 -14.45
CA GLU A 115 -1.97 6.01 -14.65
C GLU A 115 -0.48 5.90 -15.00
N ALA A 116 -0.02 6.77 -15.90
CA ALA A 116 1.36 6.76 -16.36
C ALA A 116 2.33 7.12 -15.23
N ASN A 117 2.05 8.17 -14.45
CA ASN A 117 2.85 8.58 -13.30
C ASN A 117 2.84 7.51 -12.20
N ARG A 118 1.70 6.88 -11.93
CA ARG A 118 1.62 5.78 -10.95
C ARG A 118 2.50 4.59 -11.37
N PHE A 119 2.45 4.23 -12.65
CA PHE A 119 3.22 3.12 -13.19
C PHE A 119 4.73 3.39 -13.20
N VAL A 120 5.13 4.54 -13.75
CA VAL A 120 6.53 5.00 -13.81
C VAL A 120 7.08 5.19 -12.39
N GLY A 121 6.35 5.90 -11.53
CA GLY A 121 6.77 6.15 -10.15
C GLY A 121 6.98 4.87 -9.34
N ALA A 122 6.19 3.82 -9.57
CA ALA A 122 6.42 2.53 -8.92
C ALA A 122 7.71 1.85 -9.40
N ILE A 123 8.07 1.98 -10.68
CA ILE A 123 9.33 1.44 -11.22
C ILE A 123 10.51 2.24 -10.66
N ASP A 124 10.46 3.56 -10.75
CA ASP A 124 11.55 4.43 -10.28
C ASP A 124 11.78 4.21 -8.77
N LEU A 125 10.71 4.04 -8.01
CA LEU A 125 10.80 3.73 -6.58
C LEU A 125 11.52 2.40 -6.31
N VAL A 126 11.26 1.37 -7.12
CA VAL A 126 11.98 0.09 -7.01
C VAL A 126 13.46 0.25 -7.41
N LEU A 127 13.76 1.06 -8.41
CA LEU A 127 15.13 1.29 -8.88
C LEU A 127 15.94 2.15 -7.89
N GLU A 128 15.33 3.14 -7.25
CA GLU A 128 15.99 4.05 -6.31
C GLU A 128 16.11 3.49 -4.90
N GLN A 129 15.03 2.88 -4.40
CA GLN A 129 14.90 2.48 -3.00
C GLN A 129 14.97 0.96 -2.82
N GLY A 130 15.04 0.21 -3.92
CA GLY A 130 14.90 -1.23 -3.91
C GLY A 130 13.45 -1.67 -3.85
N VAL A 131 13.27 -2.98 -3.95
CA VAL A 131 11.97 -3.62 -3.82
C VAL A 131 11.43 -3.36 -2.42
N PRO A 132 10.15 -2.95 -2.25
CA PRO A 132 9.55 -2.73 -0.95
C PRO A 132 9.75 -3.97 -0.08
N GLY A 133 10.65 -3.91 0.90
CA GLY A 133 11.00 -5.06 1.73
C GLY A 133 9.87 -5.48 2.68
N PRO A 134 10.10 -6.47 3.56
CA PRO A 134 9.32 -6.56 4.79
C PRO A 134 9.30 -5.19 5.49
N ARG A 135 8.21 -4.90 6.21
CA ARG A 135 8.08 -3.68 7.00
C ARG A 135 9.34 -3.45 7.83
N ASP A 136 9.92 -2.25 7.71
CA ASP A 136 11.13 -1.88 8.47
C ASP A 136 10.83 -1.03 9.71
N ILE A 137 9.62 -0.47 9.81
CA ILE A 137 9.09 0.10 11.05
C ILE A 137 8.96 -1.06 12.04
N PRO A 138 9.61 -1.02 13.22
CA PRO A 138 9.44 -2.06 14.23
C PRO A 138 7.96 -2.24 14.60
N ALA A 139 7.56 -3.44 15.02
CA ALA A 139 6.25 -3.65 15.62
C ALA A 139 6.09 -2.69 16.81
N LEU A 140 4.95 -2.00 16.88
CA LEU A 140 4.66 -1.06 17.95
C LEU A 140 4.32 -1.84 19.22
N TYR A 141 3.45 -2.84 19.11
CA TYR A 141 3.17 -3.72 20.23
C TYR A 141 4.32 -4.72 20.48
N PRO A 142 4.77 -4.93 21.74
CA PRO A 142 4.41 -4.19 22.95
C PRO A 142 5.36 -3.01 23.24
N ALA A 143 6.59 -3.06 22.70
CA ALA A 143 7.71 -2.26 23.19
C ALA A 143 7.50 -0.74 23.07
N PHE A 144 6.86 -0.28 22.00
CA PHE A 144 6.56 1.15 21.80
C PHE A 144 5.61 1.66 22.88
N TYR A 145 4.50 0.95 23.12
CA TYR A 145 3.50 1.36 24.11
C TYR A 145 4.04 1.30 25.52
N GLU A 146 4.79 0.24 25.87
CA GLU A 146 5.46 0.16 27.16
C GLU A 146 6.44 1.32 27.38
N HIS A 147 7.15 1.74 26.33
CA HIS A 147 8.06 2.87 26.42
C HIS A 147 7.31 4.19 26.65
N VAL A 148 6.20 4.40 25.94
CA VAL A 148 5.32 5.57 26.15
C VAL A 148 4.78 5.59 27.58
N LEU A 149 4.20 4.50 28.07
CA LEU A 149 3.62 4.42 29.41
C LEU A 149 4.66 4.64 30.50
N ARG A 150 5.86 4.05 30.34
CA ARG A 150 6.99 4.28 31.26
C ARG A 150 7.40 5.75 31.30
N THR A 151 7.43 6.41 30.14
CA THR A 151 7.78 7.84 30.04
C THR A 151 6.74 8.72 30.74
N LEU A 152 5.47 8.34 30.65
CA LEU A 152 4.35 9.01 31.33
C LEU A 152 4.20 8.64 32.81
N GLY A 153 5.01 7.71 33.33
CA GLY A 153 4.89 7.20 34.69
C GLY A 153 3.63 6.37 34.96
N LYS A 154 2.99 5.82 33.91
CA LYS A 154 1.75 5.03 34.01
C LYS A 154 2.03 3.52 33.94
N PRO A 155 1.22 2.68 34.60
CA PRO A 155 1.37 1.23 34.54
C PRO A 155 1.09 0.67 33.14
N ALA A 156 1.86 -0.32 32.72
CA ALA A 156 1.67 -1.07 31.48
C ALA A 156 0.59 -2.16 31.64
N SER A 157 -0.64 -1.76 31.96
CA SER A 157 -1.79 -2.66 31.99
C SER A 157 -2.34 -2.90 30.58
N ASP A 158 -2.98 -4.05 30.36
CA ASP A 158 -3.63 -4.38 29.09
C ASP A 158 -4.60 -3.27 28.64
N TYR A 159 -5.34 -2.69 29.58
CA TYR A 159 -6.23 -1.57 29.31
C TYR A 159 -5.46 -0.35 28.76
N ASN A 160 -4.39 0.09 29.43
CA ASN A 160 -3.62 1.26 29.00
C ASN A 160 -2.94 1.03 27.64
N VAL A 161 -2.44 -0.18 27.40
CA VAL A 161 -1.83 -0.54 26.12
C VAL A 161 -2.87 -0.58 25.01
N ALA A 162 -4.05 -1.15 25.24
CA ALA A 162 -5.16 -1.15 24.27
C ALA A 162 -5.61 0.28 23.94
N GLN A 163 -5.75 1.16 24.93
CA GLN A 163 -6.11 2.57 24.69
C GLN A 163 -5.04 3.33 23.88
N LEU A 164 -3.76 3.06 24.12
CA LEU A 164 -2.69 3.59 23.27
C LEU A 164 -2.73 3.01 21.86
N GLY A 165 -3.05 1.72 21.71
CA GLY A 165 -3.24 1.06 20.41
C GLY A 165 -4.32 1.76 19.58
N VAL A 166 -5.49 2.00 20.18
CA VAL A 166 -6.60 2.75 19.54
C VAL A 166 -6.18 4.16 19.16
N ARG A 167 -5.61 4.93 20.09
CA ARG A 167 -5.16 6.31 19.81
C ARG A 167 -4.11 6.37 18.70
N THR A 168 -3.18 5.40 18.68
CA THR A 168 -2.16 5.31 17.64
C THR A 168 -2.79 4.99 16.29
N ALA A 169 -3.75 4.05 16.25
CA ALA A 169 -4.50 3.69 15.05
C ALA A 169 -5.27 4.90 14.50
N ASP A 170 -5.99 5.65 15.35
CA ASP A 170 -6.70 6.87 14.95
C ASP A 170 -5.75 7.91 14.33
N MET A 171 -4.57 8.10 14.95
CA MET A 171 -3.57 9.02 14.41
C MET A 171 -2.97 8.54 13.09
N ILE A 172 -2.81 7.23 12.89
CA ILE A 172 -2.40 6.64 11.61
C ILE A 172 -3.48 6.86 10.55
N GLU A 173 -4.74 6.60 10.87
CA GLU A 173 -5.87 6.77 9.96
C GLU A 173 -6.06 8.22 9.54
N VAL A 174 -6.22 9.13 10.51
CA VAL A 174 -6.54 10.55 10.27
C VAL A 174 -5.33 11.29 9.70
N GLY A 175 -4.15 11.09 10.29
CA GLY A 175 -2.94 11.84 9.93
C GLY A 175 -2.17 11.28 8.73
N GLY A 176 -2.42 10.02 8.36
CA GLY A 176 -1.61 9.29 7.38
C GLY A 176 -2.45 8.68 6.28
N ALA A 177 -3.18 7.61 6.59
CA ALA A 177 -3.89 6.78 5.63
C ALA A 177 -4.81 7.62 4.73
N ASN A 178 -5.68 8.45 5.34
CA ASN A 178 -6.61 9.28 4.60
C ASN A 178 -5.92 10.28 3.69
N ALA A 179 -4.86 10.94 4.17
CA ALA A 179 -4.09 11.88 3.36
C ALA A 179 -3.44 11.19 2.14
N PHE A 180 -2.90 9.99 2.31
CA PHE A 180 -2.33 9.24 1.18
C PHE A 180 -3.39 8.81 0.17
N PHE A 181 -4.56 8.36 0.66
CA PHE A 181 -5.65 7.99 -0.22
C PHE A 181 -6.17 9.20 -1.02
N ASP A 182 -6.26 10.40 -0.42
CA ASP A 182 -6.66 11.61 -1.14
C ASP A 182 -5.61 12.04 -2.16
N GLN A 183 -4.33 12.06 -1.77
CA GLN A 183 -3.23 12.46 -2.66
C GLN A 183 -3.15 11.59 -3.92
N LEU A 184 -3.47 10.29 -3.78
CA LEU A 184 -3.45 9.34 -4.89
C LEU A 184 -4.83 9.10 -5.52
N ASP A 185 -5.88 9.76 -5.01
CA ASP A 185 -7.28 9.55 -5.36
C ASP A 185 -7.66 8.05 -5.37
N ALA A 186 -7.22 7.36 -4.31
CA ALA A 186 -7.29 5.92 -4.17
C ALA A 186 -8.56 5.49 -3.44
N VAL A 187 -9.72 5.88 -3.96
CA VAL A 187 -11.06 5.69 -3.35
C VAL A 187 -11.30 4.25 -2.90
N ASN A 188 -10.85 3.26 -3.66
CA ASN A 188 -11.08 1.86 -3.30
C ASN A 188 -10.09 1.32 -2.29
N ALA A 189 -8.84 1.80 -2.29
CA ALA A 189 -7.88 1.44 -1.26
C ALA A 189 -8.36 1.99 0.10
N ARG A 190 -8.92 3.20 0.10
CA ARG A 190 -9.64 3.77 1.25
C ARG A 190 -10.81 2.88 1.67
N ALA A 191 -11.68 2.49 0.73
CA ALA A 191 -12.82 1.63 1.07
C ALA A 191 -12.39 0.27 1.65
N ALA A 192 -11.33 -0.35 1.11
CA ALA A 192 -10.77 -1.59 1.63
C ALA A 192 -10.16 -1.41 3.03
N PHE A 193 -9.43 -0.31 3.24
CA PHE A 193 -8.88 0.06 4.55
C PHE A 193 -10.00 0.25 5.58
N GLN A 194 -11.02 1.05 5.26
CA GLN A 194 -12.18 1.28 6.12
C GLN A 194 -12.93 -0.02 6.41
N THR A 195 -13.23 -0.82 5.39
CA THR A 195 -13.91 -2.11 5.58
C THR A 195 -13.14 -3.02 6.52
N ARG A 196 -11.80 -3.00 6.47
CA ARG A 196 -10.94 -3.84 7.30
C ARG A 196 -10.85 -3.35 8.74
N PHE A 197 -10.81 -2.04 8.97
CA PHE A 197 -10.46 -1.47 10.27
C PHE A 197 -11.58 -0.72 10.98
N SER A 198 -12.72 -0.47 10.33
CA SER A 198 -13.88 0.21 10.95
C SER A 198 -14.73 -0.68 11.87
N SER A 199 -14.49 -1.99 11.91
CA SER A 199 -15.28 -2.96 12.69
C SER A 199 -14.40 -3.94 13.46
N VAL A 200 -13.27 -3.46 13.98
CA VAL A 200 -12.38 -4.30 14.79
C VAL A 200 -13.08 -4.59 16.11
N ASP A 201 -13.12 -5.87 16.49
CA ASP A 201 -13.73 -6.31 17.74
C ASP A 201 -13.03 -5.59 18.92
N ASP A 202 -13.81 -5.21 19.94
CA ASP A 202 -13.31 -4.54 21.16
C ASP A 202 -12.46 -5.47 22.07
N GLU A 203 -11.90 -6.54 21.50
CA GLU A 203 -11.00 -7.45 22.20
C GLU A 203 -9.65 -6.77 22.44
N PRO A 204 -9.15 -6.73 23.69
CA PRO A 204 -7.93 -6.00 24.04
C PRO A 204 -6.73 -6.33 23.15
N ASP A 205 -6.49 -7.61 22.86
CA ASP A 205 -5.37 -8.04 22.01
C ASP A 205 -5.46 -7.51 20.57
N ALA A 206 -6.68 -7.42 20.02
CA ALA A 206 -6.91 -6.86 18.69
C ALA A 206 -6.62 -5.36 18.68
N LEU A 207 -7.11 -4.64 19.69
CA LEU A 207 -6.88 -3.20 19.84
C LEU A 207 -5.39 -2.86 20.02
N MET A 208 -4.63 -3.69 20.74
CA MET A 208 -3.19 -3.50 20.92
C MET A 208 -2.40 -3.59 19.60
N ARG A 209 -2.84 -4.45 18.67
CA ARG A 209 -2.16 -4.70 17.39
C ARG A 209 -2.72 -3.89 16.22
N LEU A 210 -3.84 -3.20 16.43
CA LEU A 210 -4.56 -2.48 15.38
C LEU A 210 -3.68 -1.53 14.56
N ALA A 211 -2.85 -0.72 15.24
CA ALA A 211 -1.93 0.19 14.59
C ALA A 211 -0.88 -0.54 13.74
N ASP A 212 -0.38 -1.69 14.20
CA ASP A 212 0.56 -2.51 13.44
C ASP A 212 -0.08 -3.05 12.17
N ASP A 213 -1.31 -3.57 12.26
CA ASP A 213 -2.05 -4.08 11.10
C ASP A 213 -2.34 -2.98 10.07
N MET A 214 -2.65 -1.76 10.52
CA MET A 214 -2.82 -0.60 9.65
C MET A 214 -1.52 -0.22 8.94
N ILE A 215 -0.39 -0.18 9.66
CA ILE A 215 0.92 0.08 9.06
C ILE A 215 1.25 -0.99 8.04
N ASP A 216 1.04 -2.27 8.36
CA ASP A 216 1.31 -3.38 7.44
C ASP A 216 0.47 -3.28 6.16
N PHE A 217 -0.82 -2.92 6.29
CA PHE A 217 -1.68 -2.67 5.14
C PHE A 217 -1.12 -1.55 4.26
N LEU A 218 -0.80 -0.39 4.85
CA LEU A 218 -0.30 0.76 4.11
C LEU A 218 1.07 0.48 3.49
N TRP A 219 1.92 -0.25 4.22
CA TRP A 219 3.25 -0.66 3.79
C TRP A 219 3.18 -1.59 2.56
N ALA A 220 2.26 -2.57 2.58
CA ALA A 220 2.04 -3.45 1.45
C ALA A 220 1.36 -2.75 0.27
N TRP A 221 0.51 -1.74 0.56
CA TRP A 221 -0.28 -1.04 -0.44
C TRP A 221 0.58 -0.20 -1.39
N ALA A 222 1.39 0.72 -0.87
CA ALA A 222 2.11 1.67 -1.71
C ALA A 222 3.44 2.14 -1.09
N PRO A 223 4.60 1.98 -1.75
CA PRO A 223 5.87 2.25 -1.09
C PRO A 223 6.19 3.74 -0.93
N ASN A 224 5.47 4.60 -1.67
CA ASN A 224 5.56 6.06 -1.51
C ASN A 224 5.04 6.54 -0.15
N CYS A 225 4.26 5.74 0.59
CA CYS A 225 3.86 6.10 1.94
C CYS A 225 4.93 5.76 3.00
N HIS A 226 5.92 4.91 2.70
CA HIS A 226 6.85 4.35 3.69
C HIS A 226 7.63 5.41 4.46
N VAL A 227 8.23 6.38 3.76
CA VAL A 227 9.00 7.47 4.41
C VAL A 227 8.10 8.31 5.30
N ALA A 228 6.88 8.57 4.87
CA ALA A 228 5.93 9.37 5.63
C ALA A 228 5.36 8.60 6.83
N LEU A 229 5.13 7.29 6.69
CA LEU A 229 4.75 6.40 7.81
C LEU A 229 5.83 6.35 8.90
N ARG A 230 7.11 6.23 8.53
CA ARG A 230 8.23 6.27 9.50
C ARG A 230 8.17 7.57 10.32
N LYS A 231 8.12 8.71 9.63
CA LYS A 231 8.01 10.03 10.28
C LYS A 231 6.75 10.18 11.12
N GLN A 232 5.65 9.57 10.71
CA GLN A 232 4.40 9.62 11.44
C GLN A 232 4.46 8.84 12.75
N VAL A 233 5.08 7.65 12.76
CA VAL A 233 5.31 6.87 13.98
C VAL A 233 6.19 7.65 14.97
N ASP A 234 7.29 8.23 14.48
CA ASP A 234 8.15 9.10 15.30
C ASP A 234 7.36 10.28 15.88
N ARG A 235 6.51 10.91 15.06
CA ARG A 235 5.68 12.04 15.47
C ARG A 235 4.62 11.65 16.50
N ILE A 236 4.02 10.47 16.39
CA ILE A 236 3.05 9.96 17.37
C ILE A 236 3.74 9.80 18.72
N PHE A 237 4.95 9.23 18.75
CA PHE A 237 5.72 9.11 19.98
C PHE A 237 5.97 10.46 20.65
N GLU A 238 6.44 11.45 19.87
CA GLU A 238 6.66 12.81 20.37
C GLU A 238 5.37 13.42 20.94
N LEU A 239 4.25 13.30 20.23
CA LEU A 239 2.97 13.86 20.65
C LEU A 239 2.42 13.19 21.91
N PHE A 240 2.67 11.91 22.09
CA PHE A 240 2.27 11.22 23.32
C PHE A 240 3.13 11.60 24.51
N THR A 241 4.43 11.84 24.30
CA THR A 241 5.39 12.05 25.39
C THR A 241 5.68 13.52 25.70
N MET A 242 5.29 14.46 24.84
CA MET A 242 5.48 15.89 25.10
C MET A 242 4.73 16.34 26.37
N PRO A 243 5.25 17.30 27.16
CA PRO A 243 4.66 17.72 28.43
C PRO A 243 3.20 18.18 28.34
N GLU A 244 2.80 18.74 27.18
CA GLU A 244 1.45 19.24 26.93
C GLU A 244 0.47 18.13 26.49
N SER A 245 0.96 16.89 26.33
CA SER A 245 0.12 15.75 25.98
C SER A 245 -0.97 15.55 27.03
N PRO A 246 -2.24 15.37 26.63
CA PRO A 246 -3.32 15.07 27.56
C PRO A 246 -3.11 13.73 28.28
N LEU A 247 -2.15 12.92 27.85
CA LEU A 247 -1.74 11.69 28.53
C LEU A 247 -0.99 11.94 29.84
N TRP A 248 -0.50 13.15 30.10
CA TRP A 248 0.11 13.51 31.39
C TRP A 248 -0.89 13.77 32.52
N ARG A 249 -2.20 13.76 32.24
CA ARG A 249 -3.23 13.94 33.28
C ARG A 249 -3.06 12.93 34.41
N ASP A 250 -3.31 13.41 35.63
CA ASP A 250 -3.18 12.66 36.87
C ASP A 250 -3.98 11.35 36.84
N GLY A 251 -3.44 10.31 37.48
CA GLY A 251 -4.02 8.98 37.59
C GLY A 251 -3.29 7.91 36.77
N ASP A 252 -3.63 6.65 37.02
CA ASP A 252 -2.94 5.49 36.46
C ASP A 252 -3.45 5.04 35.09
N VAL A 253 -4.53 5.68 34.61
CA VAL A 253 -5.28 5.20 33.44
C VAL A 253 -5.13 6.17 32.27
N ILE A 254 -4.98 5.62 31.06
CA ILE A 254 -5.11 6.35 29.80
C ILE A 254 -6.60 6.54 29.52
N THR A 255 -7.08 7.78 29.51
CA THR A 255 -8.49 8.04 29.20
C THR A 255 -8.81 7.66 27.75
N PRO A 256 -10.03 7.19 27.45
CA PRO A 256 -10.45 6.99 26.07
C PRO A 256 -10.46 8.30 25.26
N TRP A 257 -10.30 8.20 23.94
CA TRP A 257 -10.40 9.36 23.06
C TRP A 257 -11.85 9.89 23.02
N GLY A 258 -12.03 11.22 23.00
CA GLY A 258 -13.35 11.85 22.87
C GLY A 258 -14.22 11.89 24.13
N VAL A 259 -13.71 11.44 25.28
CA VAL A 259 -14.35 11.68 26.59
C VAL A 259 -13.71 12.93 27.19
N GLU A 260 -14.33 14.08 26.98
CA GLU A 260 -14.04 15.30 27.74
C GLU A 260 -14.70 15.18 29.11
N ASP A 261 -13.96 15.54 30.17
CA ASP A 261 -14.53 15.83 31.49
C ASP A 261 -15.12 17.25 31.51
#